data_AF-A0A957Z3Q3-F1
#
_entry.id   AF-A0A957Z3Q3-F1
#
_cell.length_a   1.000
_cell.length_b   1.000
_cell.length_c   1.000
_cell.angle_alpha   90.00
_cell.angle_beta   90.00
_cell.angle_gamma   90.00
#
_symmetry.space_group_name_H-M   'P 1'
#
loop_
_entity.id
_entity.type
_entity.pdbx_description
1 polymer ?
#
loop_
_entity_poly.entity_id
_entity_poly.type
_entity_poly.pdbx_seq_one_letter_code
_entity_poly.pdbx_strand_id
1 'polypeptide(L)'
;HIWTPWFSMLGSKSGFDSVGECFGDLTDHIFALETGLSSDPPMNWRVSSLDGYTLVSHSDAHSPQKLAREATLYDIEPTYDALFAALQSGDPAHYKGTIEFFPEEGKYHHDGHRKCGISWDPKTTLAHDGLCAHCGKPVTVGVMHRVEMLADRDELDARPSDNRAPFHRLIPLPEVLSDLLGVGPTSKRVQRAYHHLLNELGAEVPILLTLPLAQIAAVGGDQLADGIDRMRRGVVQPVAGYDGEFGVIKLFGAEAERTAALQIGLFHVDRAPDPTPPSAMLPSAVLPPTISSDEEATLRPPAPEPPVVPRAASAADLSLAELLTWQQSDLFGMPSQRLLPRAIHEPASAPRDENADLGLNAEQLAAVQLLDAPLIIVAGPGTGKTRTLTHRIAHL
;
A
#
# COMPACT_ATOMS: atom_id res chain seq x y z
N HIS A 1 -4.72 -2.42 10.76
CA HIS A 1 -3.29 -2.28 10.47
C HIS A 1 -2.52 -1.88 11.75
N ILE A 2 -2.26 -2.83 12.66
CA ILE A 2 -1.89 -2.53 14.05
C ILE A 2 -0.51 -1.85 14.24
N TRP A 3 0.37 -1.91 13.24
CA TRP A 3 1.75 -1.41 13.31
C TRP A 3 2.04 -0.14 12.51
N THR A 4 1.10 0.32 11.67
CA THR A 4 1.31 1.52 10.85
C THR A 4 1.73 2.71 11.74
N PRO A 5 2.77 3.49 11.42
CA PRO A 5 3.33 4.45 12.38
C PRO A 5 2.32 5.45 12.97
N TRP A 6 1.26 5.78 12.23
CA TRP A 6 0.21 6.73 12.61
C TRP A 6 -1.14 6.02 12.69
N PHE A 7 -2.01 6.46 13.61
CA PHE A 7 -3.41 6.01 13.73
C PHE A 7 -3.59 4.49 13.85
N SER A 8 -2.57 3.78 14.33
CA SER A 8 -2.67 2.36 14.68
C SER A 8 -2.59 2.18 16.19
N MET A 9 -2.75 0.96 16.68
CA MET A 9 -2.63 0.68 18.11
C MET A 9 -1.17 0.70 18.58
N LEU A 10 -0.32 -0.12 17.95
CA LEU A 10 1.09 -0.31 18.37
C LEU A 10 2.08 0.56 17.59
N GLY A 11 1.60 1.43 16.71
CA GLY A 11 2.44 2.33 15.92
C GLY A 11 3.30 3.25 16.79
N SER A 12 4.48 3.61 16.28
CA SER A 12 5.46 4.43 17.00
C SER A 12 5.00 5.85 17.34
N LYS A 13 3.89 6.33 16.76
CA LYS A 13 3.27 7.63 17.06
C LYS A 13 1.95 7.53 17.83
N SER A 14 1.52 6.32 18.19
CA SER A 14 0.23 6.09 18.86
C SER A 14 0.33 6.09 20.38
N GLY A 15 1.46 5.61 20.92
CA GLY A 15 1.76 5.68 22.35
C GLY A 15 1.30 4.51 23.21
N PHE A 16 0.64 3.48 22.64
CA PHE A 16 0.25 2.28 23.37
C PHE A 16 1.24 1.13 23.16
N ASP A 17 1.61 0.44 24.24
CA ASP A 17 2.51 -0.72 24.23
C ASP A 17 1.74 -2.07 24.27
N SER A 18 0.41 -2.03 24.46
CA SER A 18 -0.42 -3.24 24.49
C SER A 18 -1.88 -2.99 24.08
N VAL A 19 -2.60 -4.06 23.73
CA VAL A 19 -4.06 -4.03 23.50
C VAL A 19 -4.81 -3.58 24.76
N GLY A 20 -4.35 -4.03 25.93
CA GLY A 20 -4.91 -3.67 27.24
C GLY A 20 -4.88 -2.17 27.50
N GLU A 21 -3.76 -1.52 27.21
CA GLU A 21 -3.60 -0.08 27.40
C GLU A 21 -4.50 0.73 26.44
N CYS A 22 -4.67 0.23 25.22
CA CYS A 22 -5.47 0.91 24.19
C CYS A 22 -6.98 0.81 24.43
N PHE A 23 -7.46 -0.37 24.86
CA PHE A 23 -8.90 -0.68 24.95
C PHE A 23 -9.44 -0.78 26.38
N GLY A 24 -8.60 -0.89 27.40
CA GLY A 24 -9.01 -0.90 28.79
C GLY A 24 -10.02 -2.00 29.13
N ASP A 25 -11.20 -1.60 29.63
CA ASP A 25 -12.30 -2.50 29.97
C ASP A 25 -12.93 -3.20 28.76
N LEU A 26 -12.64 -2.73 27.54
CA LEU A 26 -13.11 -3.35 26.30
C LEU A 26 -12.14 -4.40 25.72
N THR A 27 -10.99 -4.63 26.34
CA THR A 27 -9.96 -5.54 25.81
C THR A 27 -10.48 -6.95 25.57
N ASP A 28 -11.32 -7.47 26.46
CA ASP A 28 -11.89 -8.83 26.33
C ASP A 28 -12.87 -8.98 25.14
N HIS A 29 -13.25 -7.88 24.49
CA HIS A 29 -14.05 -7.88 23.27
C HIS A 29 -13.21 -7.90 21.99
N ILE A 30 -11.88 -7.76 22.10
CA ILE A 30 -10.96 -7.80 20.96
C ILE A 30 -10.42 -9.23 20.82
N PHE A 31 -10.74 -9.89 19.72
CA PHE A 31 -10.33 -11.27 19.44
C PHE A 31 -9.51 -11.42 18.15
N ALA A 32 -9.46 -10.38 17.33
CA ALA A 32 -8.70 -10.37 16.09
C ALA A 32 -7.90 -9.07 15.93
N LEU A 33 -6.72 -9.17 15.33
CA LEU A 33 -5.83 -8.04 15.07
C LEU A 33 -5.45 -8.01 13.60
N GLU A 34 -5.63 -6.86 12.96
CA GLU A 34 -5.27 -6.70 11.55
C GLU A 34 -3.78 -6.36 11.39
N THR A 35 -3.00 -7.27 10.78
CA THR A 35 -1.57 -7.08 10.48
C THR A 35 -1.36 -5.76 9.73
N GLY A 36 -1.98 -5.64 8.57
CA GLY A 36 -1.89 -4.52 7.64
C GLY A 36 -0.52 -4.42 6.96
N LEU A 37 -0.48 -3.60 5.92
CA LEU A 37 0.62 -3.39 4.93
C LEU A 37 2.04 -3.13 5.46
N SER A 38 2.22 -2.99 6.77
CA SER A 38 3.52 -2.70 7.38
C SER A 38 4.04 -3.82 8.26
N SER A 39 3.29 -4.92 8.40
CA SER A 39 3.69 -6.08 9.19
C SER A 39 3.11 -7.35 8.63
N ASP A 40 3.64 -8.48 9.07
CA ASP A 40 3.13 -9.79 8.74
C ASP A 40 3.11 -10.71 9.97
N PRO A 41 2.61 -11.95 9.86
CA PRO A 41 2.51 -12.83 11.02
C PRO A 41 3.85 -13.07 11.74
N PRO A 42 4.98 -13.35 11.07
CA PRO A 42 6.30 -13.44 11.72
C PRO A 42 6.66 -12.23 12.58
N MET A 43 6.45 -11.00 12.10
CA MET A 43 6.69 -9.80 12.91
C MET A 43 5.82 -9.78 14.16
N ASN A 44 4.54 -10.16 14.04
CA ASN A 44 3.59 -10.18 15.14
C ASN A 44 3.89 -11.28 16.17
N TRP A 45 4.37 -12.44 15.73
CA TRP A 45 4.67 -13.57 16.63
C TRP A 45 5.83 -13.29 17.59
N ARG A 46 6.64 -12.25 17.31
CA ARG A 46 7.70 -11.80 18.21
C ARG A 46 7.20 -11.18 19.51
N VAL A 47 5.89 -10.88 19.61
CA VAL A 47 5.26 -10.25 20.77
C VAL A 47 4.24 -11.21 21.37
N SER A 48 4.58 -11.89 22.46
CA SER A 48 3.76 -12.95 23.06
C SER A 48 2.37 -12.51 23.49
N SER A 49 2.21 -11.22 23.85
CA SER A 49 0.90 -10.66 24.20
C SER A 49 -0.10 -10.66 23.04
N LEU A 50 0.36 -10.87 21.79
CA LEU A 50 -0.47 -10.98 20.60
C LEU A 50 -0.86 -12.43 20.25
N ASP A 51 -0.46 -13.42 21.06
CA ASP A 51 -0.76 -14.84 20.82
C ASP A 51 -2.23 -15.19 20.91
N GLY A 52 -2.98 -14.52 21.79
CA GLY A 52 -4.40 -14.78 22.00
C GLY A 52 -5.32 -14.27 20.89
N TYR A 53 -4.79 -13.60 19.87
CA TYR A 53 -5.59 -12.95 18.83
C TYR A 53 -5.46 -13.66 17.48
N THR A 54 -6.58 -13.77 16.77
CA THR A 54 -6.61 -14.17 15.37
C THR A 54 -6.00 -13.04 14.53
N LEU A 55 -4.87 -13.31 13.86
CA LEU A 55 -4.29 -12.34 12.94
C LEU A 55 -5.13 -12.33 11.66
N VAL A 56 -5.51 -11.15 11.18
CA VAL A 56 -6.26 -10.98 9.93
C VAL A 56 -5.53 -10.00 9.04
N SER A 57 -5.76 -10.10 7.73
CA SER A 57 -5.12 -9.24 6.74
C SER A 57 -6.15 -8.72 5.74
N HIS A 58 -6.11 -7.42 5.50
CA HIS A 58 -7.06 -6.70 4.66
C HIS A 58 -6.38 -5.61 3.85
N SER A 59 -6.79 -5.48 2.59
CA SER A 59 -6.18 -4.54 1.65
C SER A 59 -6.19 -3.05 2.02
N ASP A 60 -7.12 -2.58 2.86
CA ASP A 60 -7.38 -1.13 3.01
C ASP A 60 -7.46 -0.41 1.63
N ALA A 61 -8.24 -1.00 0.72
CA ALA A 61 -8.26 -0.60 -0.68
C ALA A 61 -8.98 0.73 -0.88
N HIS A 62 -8.24 1.72 -1.39
CA HIS A 62 -8.75 3.04 -1.79
C HIS A 62 -8.89 3.19 -3.32
N SER A 63 -8.60 2.12 -4.06
CA SER A 63 -8.88 2.01 -5.49
C SER A 63 -9.11 0.53 -5.87
N PRO A 64 -9.84 0.25 -6.95
CA PRO A 64 -10.09 -1.13 -7.39
C PRO A 64 -8.81 -1.94 -7.60
N GLN A 65 -7.73 -1.31 -8.08
CA GLN A 65 -6.45 -1.95 -8.34
C GLN A 65 -5.69 -2.34 -7.06
N LYS A 66 -6.13 -1.87 -5.89
CA LYS A 66 -5.54 -2.21 -4.59
C LYS A 66 -6.37 -3.24 -3.83
N LEU A 67 -7.48 -3.72 -4.40
CA LEU A 67 -8.31 -4.76 -3.80
C LEU A 67 -7.54 -6.07 -3.67
N ALA A 68 -7.75 -6.80 -2.57
CA ALA A 68 -7.17 -8.12 -2.30
C ALA A 68 -5.63 -8.19 -2.36
N ARG A 69 -4.98 -7.02 -2.27
CA ARG A 69 -3.52 -6.93 -2.13
C ARG A 69 -3.04 -7.50 -0.78
N GLU A 70 -3.95 -7.53 0.18
CA GLU A 70 -3.92 -8.30 1.42
C GLU A 70 -5.32 -8.88 1.61
N ALA A 71 -5.41 -10.11 2.14
CA ALA A 71 -6.67 -10.81 2.31
C ALA A 71 -6.59 -11.88 3.40
N THR A 72 -7.75 -12.29 3.89
CA THR A 72 -7.88 -13.40 4.85
C THR A 72 -8.63 -14.55 4.20
N LEU A 73 -8.13 -15.77 4.40
CA LEU A 73 -8.66 -17.00 3.82
C LEU A 73 -9.64 -17.66 4.79
N TYR A 74 -10.86 -17.93 4.31
CA TYR A 74 -11.88 -18.61 5.08
C TYR A 74 -12.47 -19.79 4.30
N ASP A 75 -12.84 -20.83 5.04
CA ASP A 75 -13.62 -21.99 4.58
C ASP A 75 -14.90 -22.05 5.41
N ILE A 76 -15.87 -21.21 5.01
CA ILE A 76 -17.11 -20.96 5.74
C ILE A 76 -18.26 -20.78 4.75
N GLU A 77 -19.49 -20.90 5.27
CA GLU A 77 -20.63 -20.32 4.58
C GLU A 77 -20.46 -18.78 4.53
N PRO A 78 -20.75 -18.10 3.40
CA PRO A 78 -20.55 -16.65 3.27
C PRO A 78 -21.64 -15.85 4.00
N THR A 79 -21.77 -16.06 5.31
CA THR A 79 -22.67 -15.34 6.21
C THR A 79 -21.87 -14.57 7.26
N TYR A 80 -22.49 -13.52 7.80
CA TYR A 80 -21.87 -12.72 8.86
C TYR A 80 -21.55 -13.57 10.10
N ASP A 81 -22.48 -14.43 10.54
CA ASP A 81 -22.31 -15.25 11.74
C ASP A 81 -21.15 -16.24 11.61
N ALA A 82 -21.01 -16.88 10.43
CA ALA A 82 -19.92 -17.80 10.18
C ALA A 82 -18.56 -17.07 10.12
N LEU A 83 -18.52 -15.87 9.52
CA LEU A 83 -17.32 -15.02 9.50
C LEU A 83 -16.94 -14.57 10.92
N PHE A 84 -17.92 -14.10 11.70
CA PHE A 84 -17.71 -13.66 13.07
C PHE A 84 -17.19 -14.79 13.95
N ALA A 85 -17.79 -15.98 13.86
CA ALA A 85 -17.36 -17.17 14.59
C ALA A 85 -15.93 -17.60 14.19
N ALA A 86 -15.59 -17.57 12.90
CA ALA A 86 -14.25 -17.90 12.42
C ALA A 86 -13.19 -16.89 12.92
N LEU A 87 -13.51 -15.59 12.89
CA LEU A 87 -12.65 -14.53 13.43
C LEU A 87 -12.40 -14.70 14.93
N GLN A 88 -13.47 -14.96 15.70
CA GLN A 88 -13.40 -15.08 17.15
C GLN A 88 -12.67 -16.35 17.60
N SER A 89 -12.89 -17.47 16.92
CA SER A 89 -12.29 -18.75 17.30
C SER A 89 -10.88 -18.95 16.76
N GLY A 90 -10.56 -18.38 15.59
CA GLY A 90 -9.33 -18.69 14.87
C GLY A 90 -9.20 -20.18 14.48
N ASP A 91 -10.31 -20.92 14.45
CA ASP A 91 -10.34 -22.36 14.24
C ASP A 91 -9.78 -22.73 12.85
N PRO A 92 -8.70 -23.53 12.73
CA PRO A 92 -8.14 -23.97 11.46
C PRO A 92 -9.12 -24.68 10.51
N ALA A 93 -10.25 -25.18 11.00
CA ALA A 93 -11.32 -25.71 10.16
C ALA A 93 -11.99 -24.63 9.31
N HIS A 94 -12.08 -23.39 9.81
CA HIS A 94 -12.83 -22.28 9.21
C HIS A 94 -11.95 -21.10 8.81
N TYR A 95 -10.91 -20.81 9.58
CA TYR A 95 -9.91 -19.78 9.35
C TYR A 95 -8.64 -20.43 8.77
N LYS A 96 -8.31 -20.10 7.51
CA LYS A 96 -7.25 -20.75 6.74
C LYS A 96 -5.98 -19.92 6.64
N GLY A 97 -5.90 -18.79 7.35
CA GLY A 97 -4.72 -17.93 7.34
C GLY A 97 -4.86 -16.67 6.52
N THR A 98 -3.73 -16.05 6.19
CA THR A 98 -3.68 -14.74 5.52
C THR A 98 -2.86 -14.73 4.23
N ILE A 99 -3.18 -13.78 3.37
CA ILE A 99 -2.38 -13.32 2.24
C ILE A 99 -1.85 -11.95 2.63
N GLU A 100 -0.53 -11.82 2.66
CA GLU A 100 0.21 -10.65 3.11
C GLU A 100 1.03 -10.04 1.98
N PHE A 101 1.32 -8.75 2.08
CA PHE A 101 2.46 -8.18 1.38
C PHE A 101 3.78 -8.57 2.04
N PHE A 102 4.87 -8.31 1.34
CA PHE A 102 6.18 -8.21 1.97
C PHE A 102 6.26 -6.86 2.73
N PRO A 103 6.32 -6.86 4.07
CA PRO A 103 6.38 -5.62 4.83
C PRO A 103 7.64 -4.79 4.51
N GLU A 104 8.69 -5.42 3.98
CA GLU A 104 9.93 -4.78 3.52
C GLU A 104 9.69 -3.77 2.40
N GLU A 105 8.62 -3.89 1.61
CA GLU A 105 8.26 -2.87 0.61
C GLU A 105 7.80 -1.56 1.26
N GLY A 106 7.39 -1.61 2.52
CA GLY A 106 6.95 -0.44 3.28
C GLY A 106 8.00 0.66 3.34
N LYS A 107 7.57 1.89 3.05
CA LYS A 107 8.42 3.10 3.07
C LYS A 107 9.13 3.43 4.38
N TYR A 108 8.72 2.78 5.47
CA TYR A 108 9.26 2.95 6.82
C TYR A 108 9.46 1.59 7.47
N HIS A 109 9.87 0.56 6.73
CA HIS A 109 10.08 -0.77 7.29
C HIS A 109 11.30 -0.76 8.23
N HIS A 110 12.47 -0.42 7.67
CA HIS A 110 13.72 -0.25 8.40
C HIS A 110 13.88 1.16 8.96
N ASP A 111 14.78 1.27 9.94
CA ASP A 111 15.31 2.55 10.36
C ASP A 111 16.19 3.12 9.26
N GLY A 112 16.19 4.44 9.08
CA GLY A 112 17.13 4.98 8.12
C GLY A 112 17.23 6.48 8.01
N HIS A 113 18.20 6.88 7.21
CA HIS A 113 18.50 8.27 6.90
C HIS A 113 18.82 8.38 5.42
N ARG A 114 17.77 8.67 4.64
CA ARG A 114 17.76 8.66 3.16
C ARG A 114 18.88 9.49 2.56
N LYS A 115 19.13 10.68 3.13
CA LYS A 115 20.17 11.60 2.65
C LYS A 115 21.59 11.02 2.73
N CYS A 116 21.81 10.04 3.60
CA CYS A 116 23.09 9.35 3.73
C CYS A 116 23.07 7.92 3.18
N GLY A 117 21.95 7.45 2.62
CA GLY A 117 21.81 6.08 2.13
C GLY A 117 21.90 5.01 3.22
N ILE A 118 21.57 5.36 4.47
CA ILE A 118 21.60 4.43 5.60
C ILE A 118 20.23 3.78 5.75
N SER A 119 20.19 2.44 5.69
CA SER A 119 19.06 1.59 6.05
C SER A 119 19.57 0.52 7.01
N TRP A 120 19.00 0.47 8.21
CA TRP A 120 19.45 -0.38 9.30
C TRP A 120 18.31 -1.20 9.87
N ASP A 121 18.63 -2.42 10.27
CA ASP A 121 17.78 -3.17 11.19
C ASP A 121 17.78 -2.48 12.56
N PRO A 122 16.73 -2.71 13.37
CA PRO A 122 16.59 -2.05 14.68
C PRO A 122 17.76 -2.26 15.64
N LYS A 123 18.37 -3.45 15.65
CA LYS A 123 19.47 -3.77 16.57
C LYS A 123 20.72 -2.95 16.23
N THR A 124 20.97 -2.76 14.93
CA THR A 124 22.03 -1.85 14.46
C THR A 124 21.76 -0.41 14.90
N THR A 125 20.54 0.11 14.73
CA THR A 125 20.20 1.47 15.18
C THR A 125 20.38 1.67 16.68
N LEU A 126 19.97 0.69 17.50
CA LEU A 126 20.16 0.73 18.95
C LEU A 126 21.63 0.75 19.34
N ALA A 127 22.48 -0.02 18.65
CA ALA A 127 23.94 0.01 18.86
C ALA A 127 24.60 1.34 18.45
N HIS A 128 23.91 2.15 17.63
CA HIS A 128 24.35 3.47 17.19
C HIS A 128 23.64 4.62 17.92
N ASP A 129 22.97 4.35 19.06
CA ASP A 129 22.22 5.33 19.85
C ASP A 129 21.16 6.12 19.05
N GLY A 130 20.64 5.52 17.98
CA GLY A 130 19.69 6.18 17.07
C GLY A 130 20.32 7.25 16.16
N LEU A 131 21.65 7.33 16.06
CA LEU A 131 22.37 8.35 15.30
C LEU A 131 23.01 7.77 14.03
N CYS A 132 22.81 8.47 12.91
CA CYS A 132 23.41 8.15 11.62
C CYS A 132 24.94 8.18 11.70
N ALA A 133 25.59 7.07 11.34
CA ALA A 133 27.06 6.94 11.41
C ALA A 133 27.80 7.91 10.47
N HIS A 134 27.13 8.42 9.43
CA HIS A 134 27.74 9.34 8.47
C HIS A 134 27.64 10.82 8.89
N CYS A 135 26.52 11.26 9.47
CA CYS A 135 26.28 12.68 9.74
C CYS A 135 25.93 13.01 11.19
N GLY A 136 25.80 12.02 12.07
CA GLY A 136 25.47 12.19 13.49
C GLY A 136 24.05 12.67 13.78
N LYS A 137 23.18 12.78 12.77
CA LYS A 137 21.77 13.16 12.95
C LYS A 137 20.92 11.94 13.32
N PRO A 138 19.78 12.12 14.01
CA PRO A 138 18.86 11.02 14.28
C PRO A 138 18.39 10.34 13.00
N VAL A 139 18.30 9.01 13.04
CA VAL A 139 17.65 8.24 11.97
C VAL A 139 16.13 8.29 12.13
N THR A 140 15.41 8.17 11.02
CA THR A 140 13.96 7.95 11.03
C THR A 140 13.69 6.53 11.49
N VAL A 141 12.93 6.38 12.57
CA VAL A 141 12.58 5.09 13.15
C VAL A 141 11.50 4.39 12.31
N GLY A 142 11.78 3.15 11.89
CA GLY A 142 10.90 2.30 11.11
C GLY A 142 9.93 1.46 11.97
N VAL A 143 9.09 0.70 11.30
CA VAL A 143 8.08 -0.17 11.90
C VAL A 143 8.74 -1.36 12.58
N MET A 144 9.78 -1.94 11.97
CA MET A 144 10.53 -3.05 12.59
C MET A 144 11.14 -2.65 13.93
N HIS A 145 11.52 -1.39 14.10
CA HIS A 145 12.07 -0.93 15.38
C HIS A 145 11.01 -0.93 16.47
N ARG A 146 9.78 -0.55 16.12
CA ARG A 146 8.67 -0.63 17.07
C ARG A 146 8.33 -2.07 17.43
N VAL A 147 8.41 -2.99 16.47
CA VAL A 147 8.29 -4.44 16.75
C VAL A 147 9.42 -4.90 17.68
N GLU A 148 10.67 -4.52 17.40
CA GLU A 148 11.84 -4.88 18.22
C GLU A 148 11.69 -4.40 19.67
N MET A 149 11.23 -3.17 19.89
CA MET A 149 11.03 -2.62 21.23
C MET A 149 9.98 -3.39 22.05
N LEU A 150 8.97 -3.97 21.40
CA LEU A 150 7.89 -4.71 22.05
C LEU A 150 8.13 -6.22 22.03
N ALA A 151 9.12 -6.70 21.27
CA ALA A 151 9.38 -8.12 21.10
C ALA A 151 9.93 -8.73 22.39
N ASP A 152 9.35 -9.86 22.79
CA ASP A 152 9.82 -10.72 23.88
C ASP A 152 10.31 -12.08 23.38
N ARG A 153 10.36 -12.26 22.04
CA ARG A 153 10.95 -13.41 21.37
C ARG A 153 11.95 -13.01 20.30
N ASP A 154 13.01 -13.80 20.21
CA ASP A 154 13.93 -13.75 19.08
C ASP A 154 13.24 -14.27 17.82
N GLU A 155 13.63 -13.73 16.67
CA GLU A 155 13.01 -14.03 15.37
C GLU A 155 13.03 -15.53 15.02
N LEU A 156 14.10 -16.24 15.37
CA LEU A 156 14.27 -17.67 15.10
C LEU A 156 13.34 -18.56 15.95
N ASP A 157 12.99 -18.09 17.15
CA ASP A 157 12.12 -18.79 18.10
C ASP A 157 10.69 -18.23 18.09
N ALA A 158 10.45 -17.18 17.31
CA ALA A 158 9.21 -16.42 17.33
C ALA A 158 8.03 -17.24 16.82
N ARG A 159 8.24 -18.19 15.90
CA ARG A 159 7.16 -19.07 15.42
C ARG A 159 6.88 -20.15 16.47
N PRO A 160 5.77 -20.07 17.24
CA PRO A 160 5.48 -21.08 18.24
C PRO A 160 5.16 -22.42 17.55
N SER A 161 5.55 -23.53 18.17
CA SER A 161 5.52 -24.87 17.56
C SER A 161 4.13 -25.37 17.20
N ASP A 162 3.07 -24.82 17.82
CA ASP A 162 1.72 -25.35 17.69
C ASP A 162 0.72 -24.21 17.48
N ASN A 163 -0.07 -24.32 16.41
CA ASN A 163 -1.38 -23.70 16.27
C ASN A 163 -1.49 -22.26 15.75
N ARG A 164 -0.55 -21.77 14.93
CA ARG A 164 -0.78 -20.54 14.14
C ARG A 164 -1.07 -20.86 12.67
N ALA A 165 -2.12 -20.24 12.14
CA ALA A 165 -2.57 -20.42 10.77
C ALA A 165 -1.47 -20.07 9.75
N PRO A 166 -1.47 -20.71 8.56
CA PRO A 166 -0.49 -20.40 7.54
C PRO A 166 -0.66 -18.97 7.03
N PHE A 167 0.36 -18.46 6.35
CA PHE A 167 0.26 -17.20 5.63
C PHE A 167 1.06 -17.29 4.34
N HIS A 168 0.71 -16.44 3.38
CA HIS A 168 1.35 -16.38 2.07
C HIS A 168 1.75 -14.94 1.78
N ARG A 169 3.03 -14.70 1.52
CA ARG A 169 3.49 -13.39 1.03
C ARG A 169 3.38 -13.35 -0.49
N LEU A 170 2.66 -12.39 -1.03
CA LEU A 170 2.50 -12.21 -2.47
C LEU A 170 3.12 -10.90 -2.94
N ILE A 171 3.65 -10.94 -4.15
CA ILE A 171 4.03 -9.78 -4.95
C ILE A 171 2.93 -9.63 -6.01
N PRO A 172 2.31 -8.46 -6.18
CA PRO A 172 1.30 -8.24 -7.22
C PRO A 172 1.82 -8.63 -8.59
N LEU A 173 0.98 -9.25 -9.42
CA LEU A 173 1.38 -9.75 -10.73
C LEU A 173 2.00 -8.65 -11.63
N PRO A 174 1.53 -7.38 -11.63
CA PRO A 174 2.22 -6.31 -12.34
C PRO A 174 3.66 -6.07 -11.87
N GLU A 175 3.96 -6.25 -10.58
CA GLU A 175 5.31 -6.08 -10.02
C GLU A 175 6.20 -7.28 -10.38
N VAL A 176 5.66 -8.51 -10.33
CA VAL A 176 6.36 -9.72 -10.82
C VAL A 176 6.75 -9.56 -12.29
N LEU A 177 5.82 -9.07 -13.12
CA LEU A 177 6.08 -8.80 -14.54
C LEU A 177 7.04 -7.63 -14.73
N SER A 178 6.99 -6.62 -13.89
CA SER A 178 7.91 -5.47 -13.91
C SER A 178 9.36 -5.91 -13.69
N ASP A 179 9.59 -6.72 -12.65
CA ASP A 179 10.90 -7.31 -12.33
C ASP A 179 11.41 -8.17 -13.50
N LEU A 180 10.54 -9.04 -14.04
CA LEU A 180 10.85 -9.90 -15.17
C LEU A 180 11.19 -9.12 -16.46
N LEU A 181 10.45 -8.04 -16.74
CA LEU A 181 10.56 -7.28 -18.00
C LEU A 181 11.56 -6.12 -17.92
N GLY A 182 12.08 -5.81 -16.73
CA GLY A 182 12.99 -4.68 -16.49
C GLY A 182 12.37 -3.32 -16.79
N VAL A 183 11.04 -3.19 -16.67
CA VAL A 183 10.31 -1.94 -16.95
C VAL A 183 9.23 -1.75 -15.90
N GLY A 184 8.87 -0.51 -15.58
CA GLY A 184 7.93 -0.23 -14.49
C GLY A 184 6.56 -0.92 -14.61
N PRO A 185 5.87 -1.17 -13.47
CA PRO A 185 4.64 -1.95 -13.39
C PRO A 185 3.45 -1.30 -14.12
N THR A 186 3.50 0.01 -14.32
CA THR A 186 2.48 0.77 -15.06
C THR A 186 2.76 0.86 -16.57
N SER A 187 3.85 0.27 -17.05
CA SER A 187 4.23 0.33 -18.46
C SER A 187 3.20 -0.40 -19.34
N LYS A 188 3.02 0.10 -20.58
CA LYS A 188 2.15 -0.55 -21.57
C LYS A 188 2.52 -2.02 -21.84
N ARG A 189 3.80 -2.38 -21.65
CA ARG A 189 4.30 -3.75 -21.83
C ARG A 189 3.80 -4.65 -20.71
N VAL A 190 3.99 -4.25 -19.45
CA VAL A 190 3.49 -4.97 -18.27
C VAL A 190 1.98 -5.10 -18.32
N GLN A 191 1.25 -4.00 -18.57
CA GLN A 191 -0.22 -4.01 -18.57
C GLN A 191 -0.81 -4.93 -19.67
N ARG A 192 -0.13 -5.05 -20.82
CA ARG A 192 -0.54 -6.00 -21.88
C ARG A 192 -0.35 -7.45 -21.43
N ALA A 193 0.81 -7.75 -20.84
CA ALA A 193 1.10 -9.09 -20.32
C ALA A 193 0.16 -9.47 -19.17
N TYR A 194 -0.08 -8.53 -18.25
CA TYR A 194 -1.01 -8.69 -17.14
C TYR A 194 -2.42 -9.05 -17.62
N HIS A 195 -3.01 -8.25 -18.51
CA HIS A 195 -4.35 -8.57 -19.05
C HIS A 195 -4.38 -9.86 -19.87
N HIS A 196 -3.31 -10.18 -20.60
CA HIS A 196 -3.22 -11.46 -21.31
C HIS A 196 -3.28 -12.65 -20.34
N LEU A 197 -2.50 -12.61 -19.25
CA LEU A 197 -2.54 -13.66 -18.23
C LEU A 197 -3.90 -13.76 -17.56
N LEU A 198 -4.55 -12.62 -17.26
CA LEU A 198 -5.89 -12.65 -16.67
C LEU A 198 -6.93 -13.27 -17.60
N ASN A 199 -6.85 -12.99 -18.91
CA ASN A 199 -7.78 -13.53 -19.90
C ASN A 199 -7.61 -15.04 -20.10
N GLU A 200 -6.37 -15.54 -20.08
CA GLU A 200 -6.07 -16.95 -20.35
C GLU A 200 -6.11 -17.84 -19.09
N LEU A 201 -5.70 -17.30 -17.94
CA LEU A 201 -5.52 -18.06 -16.69
C LEU A 201 -6.55 -17.71 -15.60
N GLY A 202 -7.28 -16.60 -15.75
CA GLY A 202 -8.30 -16.16 -14.80
C GLY A 202 -7.77 -15.15 -13.76
N ALA A 203 -8.35 -15.16 -12.56
CA ALA A 203 -8.07 -14.14 -11.54
C ALA A 203 -6.62 -14.18 -11.02
N GLU A 204 -6.12 -13.02 -10.61
CA GLU A 204 -4.73 -12.83 -10.16
C GLU A 204 -4.35 -13.69 -8.95
N VAL A 205 -5.18 -13.72 -7.90
CA VAL A 205 -4.86 -14.47 -6.67
C VAL A 205 -4.64 -15.95 -6.94
N PRO A 206 -5.51 -16.68 -7.68
CA PRO A 206 -5.21 -18.04 -8.12
C PRO A 206 -3.91 -18.18 -8.90
N ILE A 207 -3.61 -17.29 -9.86
CA ILE A 207 -2.35 -17.33 -10.63
C ILE A 207 -1.15 -17.26 -9.68
N LEU A 208 -1.17 -16.33 -8.74
CA LEU A 208 -0.06 -16.12 -7.80
C LEU A 208 0.06 -17.23 -6.76
N LEU A 209 -1.06 -17.80 -6.30
CA LEU A 209 -1.09 -18.67 -5.11
C LEU A 209 -1.24 -20.17 -5.40
N THR A 210 -2.17 -20.57 -6.26
CA THR A 210 -2.63 -21.97 -6.34
C THR A 210 -2.48 -22.62 -7.71
N LEU A 211 -2.49 -21.83 -8.79
CA LEU A 211 -2.48 -22.37 -10.15
C LEU A 211 -1.19 -23.17 -10.41
N PRO A 212 -1.24 -24.34 -11.07
CA PRO A 212 -0.05 -25.13 -11.36
C PRO A 212 0.97 -24.36 -12.20
N LEU A 213 2.24 -24.44 -11.83
CA LEU A 213 3.34 -23.73 -12.51
C LEU A 213 3.42 -24.08 -14.01
N ALA A 214 3.10 -25.32 -14.39
CA ALA A 214 3.08 -25.75 -15.79
C ALA A 214 2.03 -25.01 -16.63
N GLN A 215 0.88 -24.65 -16.05
CA GLN A 215 -0.14 -23.86 -16.75
C GLN A 215 0.29 -22.41 -16.89
N ILE A 216 0.93 -21.85 -15.86
CA ILE A 216 1.52 -20.52 -15.90
C ILE A 216 2.62 -20.46 -16.97
N ALA A 217 3.51 -21.47 -17.02
CA ALA A 217 4.58 -21.55 -18.01
C ALA A 217 4.06 -21.64 -19.45
N ALA A 218 2.96 -22.36 -19.68
CA ALA A 218 2.36 -22.51 -21.00
C ALA A 218 1.85 -21.17 -21.60
N VAL A 219 1.46 -20.21 -20.75
CA VAL A 219 0.92 -18.91 -21.20
C VAL A 219 1.94 -17.78 -21.02
N GLY A 220 2.53 -17.66 -19.83
CA GLY A 220 3.45 -16.58 -19.46
C GLY A 220 4.94 -16.91 -19.62
N GLY A 221 5.28 -18.13 -20.01
CA GLY A 221 6.65 -18.61 -20.16
C GLY A 221 7.29 -19.12 -18.87
N ASP A 222 8.36 -19.91 -19.03
CA ASP A 222 9.06 -20.58 -17.93
C ASP A 222 9.58 -19.60 -16.86
N GLN A 223 9.97 -18.39 -17.26
CA GLN A 223 10.51 -17.41 -16.32
C GLN A 223 9.46 -16.81 -15.41
N LEU A 224 8.23 -16.58 -15.91
CA LEU A 224 7.15 -16.15 -15.04
C LEU A 224 6.80 -17.26 -14.04
N ALA A 225 6.78 -18.51 -14.50
CA ALA A 225 6.55 -19.66 -13.63
C ALA A 225 7.65 -19.80 -12.56
N ASP A 226 8.94 -19.62 -12.92
CA ASP A 226 10.05 -19.61 -11.97
C ASP A 226 9.93 -18.46 -10.96
N GLY A 227 9.58 -17.26 -11.42
CA GLY A 227 9.34 -16.10 -10.55
C GLY A 227 8.22 -16.36 -9.53
N ILE A 228 7.12 -16.95 -9.97
CA ILE A 228 6.00 -17.33 -9.09
C ILE A 228 6.40 -18.47 -8.14
N ASP A 229 7.17 -19.48 -8.58
CA ASP A 229 7.68 -20.54 -7.69
C ASP A 229 8.56 -19.96 -6.57
N ARG A 230 9.50 -19.09 -6.94
CA ARG A 230 10.38 -18.40 -5.99
C ARG A 230 9.59 -17.62 -4.94
N MET A 231 8.60 -16.85 -5.39
CA MET A 231 7.71 -16.10 -4.51
C MET A 231 6.95 -17.05 -3.55
N ARG A 232 6.30 -18.11 -4.08
CA ARG A 232 5.54 -19.09 -3.28
C ARG A 232 6.41 -19.79 -2.24
N ARG A 233 7.70 -19.97 -2.53
CA ARG A 233 8.70 -20.59 -1.63
C ARG A 233 9.40 -19.60 -0.72
N GLY A 234 9.12 -18.30 -0.83
CA GLY A 234 9.79 -17.24 -0.08
C GLY A 234 11.26 -17.03 -0.48
N VAL A 235 11.69 -17.53 -1.65
CA VAL A 235 13.05 -17.37 -2.18
C VAL A 235 13.12 -16.04 -2.93
N VAL A 236 13.17 -14.95 -2.18
CA VAL A 236 13.19 -13.58 -2.70
C VAL A 236 14.39 -12.80 -2.16
N GLN A 237 14.72 -11.68 -2.81
CA GLN A 237 15.75 -10.75 -2.35
C GLN A 237 15.09 -9.43 -1.94
N PRO A 238 14.76 -9.26 -0.65
CA PRO A 238 14.14 -8.03 -0.18
C PRO A 238 15.17 -6.91 -0.06
N VAL A 239 14.84 -5.74 -0.58
CA VAL A 239 15.51 -4.47 -0.29
C VAL A 239 14.52 -3.63 0.51
N ALA A 240 14.73 -3.54 1.82
CA ALA A 240 13.79 -2.87 2.70
C ALA A 240 13.70 -1.36 2.45
N GLY A 241 12.47 -0.84 2.47
CA GLY A 241 12.19 0.58 2.44
C GLY A 241 12.52 1.25 3.77
N TYR A 242 12.86 2.53 3.70
CA TYR A 242 13.28 3.33 4.85
C TYR A 242 13.11 4.83 4.55
N ASP A 243 12.88 5.64 5.60
CA ASP A 243 12.85 7.10 5.54
C ASP A 243 12.05 7.70 4.35
N GLY A 244 10.91 7.08 4.04
CA GLY A 244 9.97 7.52 3.01
C GLY A 244 10.20 6.93 1.61
N GLU A 245 11.26 6.12 1.41
CA GLU A 245 11.49 5.35 0.20
C GLU A 245 10.90 3.95 0.31
N PHE A 246 10.08 3.56 -0.67
CA PHE A 246 9.57 2.19 -0.77
C PHE A 246 10.71 1.20 -0.97
N GLY A 247 10.58 0.04 -0.33
CA GLY A 247 11.42 -1.11 -0.62
C GLY A 247 11.04 -1.76 -1.94
N VAL A 248 11.81 -2.77 -2.32
CA VAL A 248 11.57 -3.56 -3.52
C VAL A 248 11.86 -5.02 -3.20
N ILE A 249 10.94 -5.91 -3.61
CA ILE A 249 11.18 -7.35 -3.58
C ILE A 249 11.61 -7.81 -4.96
N LYS A 250 12.82 -8.36 -5.06
CA LYS A 250 13.32 -8.91 -6.31
C LYS A 250 13.17 -10.43 -6.33
N LEU A 251 12.67 -10.96 -7.44
CA LEU A 251 12.57 -12.40 -7.68
C LEU A 251 13.83 -12.92 -8.40
N PHE A 252 14.43 -12.07 -9.22
CA PHE A 252 15.62 -12.40 -9.99
C PHE A 252 16.84 -11.62 -9.49
N GLY A 253 18.00 -12.28 -9.50
CA GLY A 253 19.28 -11.58 -9.33
C GLY A 253 19.71 -10.91 -10.64
N ALA A 254 20.61 -9.92 -10.55
CA ALA A 254 21.09 -9.11 -11.68
C ALA A 254 21.61 -9.92 -12.90
N GLU A 255 22.05 -11.16 -12.68
CA GLU A 255 22.55 -12.06 -13.75
C GLU A 255 21.41 -12.81 -14.46
N ALA A 256 20.34 -13.17 -13.72
CA ALA A 256 19.15 -13.80 -14.26
C ALA A 256 18.26 -12.80 -15.04
N GLU A 257 18.21 -11.54 -14.61
CA GLU A 257 17.51 -10.43 -15.30
C GLU A 257 18.01 -10.27 -16.76
N ARG A 258 19.31 -10.46 -17.02
CA ARG A 258 19.91 -10.34 -18.36
C ARG A 258 19.50 -11.48 -19.29
N THR A 259 19.48 -12.71 -18.78
CA THR A 259 19.02 -13.88 -19.55
C THR A 259 17.52 -13.82 -19.79
N ALA A 260 16.76 -13.24 -18.85
CA ALA A 260 15.33 -13.04 -18.99
C ALA A 260 14.95 -12.05 -20.07
N ALA A 261 15.59 -10.87 -20.07
CA ALA A 261 15.39 -9.88 -21.12
C ALA A 261 15.63 -10.45 -22.53
N LEU A 262 16.56 -11.41 -22.66
CA LEU A 262 16.87 -12.09 -23.92
C LEU A 262 15.81 -13.14 -24.33
N GLN A 263 15.27 -13.92 -23.40
CA GLN A 263 14.19 -14.88 -23.68
C GLN A 263 12.86 -14.19 -23.98
N ILE A 264 12.60 -13.03 -23.37
CA ILE A 264 11.35 -12.30 -23.58
C ILE A 264 11.34 -11.58 -24.94
N GLY A 265 12.49 -11.38 -25.57
CA GLY A 265 12.57 -10.95 -26.98
C GLY A 265 11.87 -11.90 -27.96
N LEU A 266 11.57 -13.14 -27.54
CA LEU A 266 10.83 -14.14 -28.31
C LEU A 266 9.30 -14.07 -28.16
N PHE A 267 8.74 -13.28 -27.24
CA PHE A 267 7.30 -13.06 -27.21
C PHE A 267 6.93 -12.21 -28.43
N HIS A 268 6.33 -12.85 -29.44
CA HIS A 268 5.64 -12.19 -30.54
C HIS A 268 4.42 -11.44 -30.00
N VAL A 269 4.66 -10.26 -29.46
CA VAL A 269 3.69 -9.18 -29.49
C VAL A 269 4.07 -8.37 -30.72
N ASP A 270 3.23 -8.42 -31.76
CA ASP A 270 3.49 -7.78 -33.05
C ASP A 270 4.20 -6.44 -32.89
N ARG A 271 5.46 -6.43 -33.34
CA ARG A 271 6.27 -5.22 -33.43
C ARG A 271 5.67 -4.41 -34.56
N ALA A 272 4.88 -3.39 -34.23
CA ALA A 272 4.62 -2.32 -35.18
C ALA A 272 5.98 -1.79 -35.67
N PRO A 273 6.19 -1.61 -36.99
CA PRO A 273 7.50 -1.28 -37.52
C PRO A 273 7.95 0.09 -36.98
N ASP A 274 9.14 0.11 -36.38
CA ASP A 274 9.80 1.35 -35.99
C ASP A 274 10.06 2.20 -37.25
N PRO A 275 9.82 3.52 -37.22
CA PRO A 275 10.24 4.39 -38.30
C PRO A 275 11.77 4.38 -38.39
N THR A 276 12.29 4.07 -39.58
CA THR A 276 13.72 4.00 -39.87
C THR A 276 14.45 5.29 -39.48
N PRO A 277 15.55 5.23 -38.72
CA PRO A 277 16.37 6.40 -38.46
C PRO A 277 17.19 6.78 -39.71
N PRO A 278 17.48 8.07 -39.93
CA PRO A 278 18.28 8.51 -41.06
C PRO A 278 19.73 8.04 -40.89
N SER A 279 20.28 7.43 -41.94
CA SER A 279 21.65 6.93 -41.98
C SER A 279 22.66 8.07 -41.88
N ALA A 280 23.53 8.03 -40.87
CA ALA A 280 24.69 8.88 -40.77
C ALA A 280 25.77 8.45 -41.78
N MET A 281 26.25 9.38 -42.61
CA MET A 281 27.47 9.21 -43.41
C MET A 281 28.58 10.11 -42.85
N LEU A 282 29.78 9.53 -42.77
CA LEU A 282 31.04 10.12 -42.29
C LEU A 282 31.62 11.17 -43.26
N PRO A 283 32.59 12.00 -42.81
CA PRO A 283 32.85 13.32 -43.38
C PRO A 283 33.83 13.30 -44.55
N SER A 284 33.66 14.22 -45.49
CA SER A 284 34.68 14.56 -46.49
C SER A 284 34.79 16.09 -46.64
N ALA A 285 36.00 16.54 -46.96
CA ALA A 285 36.54 17.86 -46.72
C ALA A 285 36.42 18.82 -47.94
N VAL A 286 36.26 20.12 -47.62
CA VAL A 286 36.87 21.32 -48.28
C VAL A 286 36.26 21.92 -49.58
N LEU A 287 35.57 23.07 -49.37
CA LEU A 287 35.59 24.42 -50.02
C LEU A 287 35.05 24.65 -51.47
N PRO A 288 34.78 25.93 -51.89
CA PRO A 288 33.58 26.80 -51.72
C PRO A 288 33.09 27.28 -53.14
N PRO A 289 32.49 28.47 -53.44
CA PRO A 289 31.68 29.48 -52.73
C PRO A 289 30.21 29.51 -53.30
N THR A 290 29.26 30.35 -52.90
CA THR A 290 29.01 31.71 -53.44
C THR A 290 27.82 32.40 -52.77
N ILE A 291 27.95 33.72 -52.72
CA ILE A 291 27.10 34.79 -52.19
C ILE A 291 25.84 35.01 -53.05
N SER A 292 24.72 35.44 -52.44
CA SER A 292 23.75 36.48 -52.89
C SER A 292 22.47 36.34 -52.04
N SER A 293 22.18 37.23 -51.08
CA SER A 293 21.70 38.63 -51.16
C SER A 293 20.16 38.69 -51.31
N ASP A 294 19.47 39.16 -50.27
CA ASP A 294 18.68 40.43 -50.22
C ASP A 294 17.17 40.04 -50.17
N GLU A 295 16.20 40.70 -49.56
CA GLU A 295 15.96 41.95 -48.81
C GLU A 295 14.56 41.69 -48.17
N GLU A 296 14.34 41.93 -46.89
CA GLU A 296 13.84 43.17 -46.28
C GLU A 296 12.31 43.41 -46.31
N ALA A 297 11.77 43.61 -45.10
CA ALA A 297 10.63 44.43 -44.68
C ALA A 297 9.22 44.21 -45.28
N THR A 298 8.22 44.09 -44.40
CA THR A 298 7.42 45.26 -43.96
C THR A 298 6.37 44.94 -42.90
N LEU A 299 6.20 45.94 -42.03
CA LEU A 299 5.27 46.14 -40.92
C LEU A 299 3.77 45.96 -41.22
N ARG A 300 2.99 45.60 -40.18
CA ARG A 300 1.68 46.25 -39.87
C ARG A 300 1.25 46.05 -38.39
N PRO A 301 0.45 46.99 -37.82
CA PRO A 301 0.34 47.31 -36.39
C PRO A 301 -0.81 46.58 -35.63
N PRO A 302 -0.86 46.65 -34.28
CA PRO A 302 -1.93 46.06 -33.48
C PRO A 302 -3.18 46.97 -33.40
N ALA A 303 -4.36 46.35 -33.31
CA ALA A 303 -5.67 46.98 -33.11
C ALA A 303 -6.16 46.80 -31.65
N PRO A 304 -7.13 47.60 -31.17
CA PRO A 304 -7.20 48.11 -29.78
C PRO A 304 -7.94 47.21 -28.78
N GLU A 305 -7.64 47.41 -27.50
CA GLU A 305 -8.24 46.74 -26.34
C GLU A 305 -9.73 47.12 -26.10
N PRO A 306 -10.58 46.16 -25.70
CA PRO A 306 -11.82 46.40 -24.97
C PRO A 306 -11.64 46.23 -23.45
N PRO A 307 -12.58 46.73 -22.62
CA PRO A 307 -12.29 47.22 -21.27
C PRO A 307 -12.25 46.14 -20.19
N VAL A 308 -11.52 46.49 -19.12
CA VAL A 308 -11.29 45.71 -17.88
C VAL A 308 -12.55 45.52 -17.04
N VAL A 309 -12.84 44.28 -16.65
CA VAL A 309 -13.67 43.89 -15.49
C VAL A 309 -13.01 42.65 -14.83
N PRO A 310 -12.88 42.56 -13.50
CA PRO A 310 -11.81 41.78 -12.87
C PRO A 310 -12.17 40.30 -12.68
N ARG A 311 -11.22 39.38 -12.93
CA ARG A 311 -11.31 37.99 -12.46
C ARG A 311 -9.95 37.37 -12.17
N ALA A 312 -9.84 36.88 -10.93
CA ALA A 312 -8.98 35.84 -10.34
C ALA A 312 -7.61 35.58 -11.00
N ALA A 313 -6.54 35.84 -10.23
CA ALA A 313 -5.16 35.51 -10.58
C ALA A 313 -5.01 34.05 -11.01
N SER A 314 -4.42 33.87 -12.19
CA SER A 314 -3.99 32.60 -12.76
C SER A 314 -2.68 32.13 -12.13
N ALA A 315 -2.57 30.81 -11.97
CA ALA A 315 -1.37 30.10 -11.57
C ALA A 315 -0.24 30.27 -12.60
N ALA A 316 0.79 31.03 -12.23
CA ALA A 316 2.15 30.90 -12.77
C ALA A 316 3.07 31.86 -11.99
N ASP A 317 3.43 31.46 -10.77
CA ASP A 317 4.62 31.93 -10.03
C ASP A 317 4.70 31.11 -8.73
N LEU A 318 5.20 29.88 -8.84
CA LEU A 318 5.63 29.11 -7.67
C LEU A 318 7.03 28.58 -7.95
N SER A 319 7.93 28.84 -7.04
CA SER A 319 9.33 28.48 -7.10
C SER A 319 9.51 26.95 -6.97
N LEU A 320 10.61 26.42 -7.51
CA LEU A 320 10.93 24.98 -7.44
C LEU A 320 11.09 24.46 -5.99
N ALA A 321 11.22 25.36 -5.00
CA ALA A 321 11.20 25.03 -3.57
C ALA A 321 9.78 24.72 -3.04
N GLU A 322 8.73 25.26 -3.65
CA GLU A 322 7.33 25.00 -3.27
C GLU A 322 6.78 23.71 -3.90
N LEU A 323 7.33 23.25 -5.02
CA LEU A 323 7.01 21.94 -5.62
C LEU A 323 7.62 20.75 -4.86
N LEU A 324 8.59 20.98 -3.98
CA LEU A 324 9.30 19.95 -3.23
C LEU A 324 8.91 19.85 -1.75
N THR A 325 7.96 20.65 -1.29
CA THR A 325 7.31 20.47 0.00
C THR A 325 5.96 19.82 -0.18
N TRP A 326 5.93 18.49 -0.23
CA TRP A 326 4.71 17.74 0.03
C TRP A 326 4.38 17.87 1.51
N GLN A 327 3.65 18.93 1.89
CA GLN A 327 3.12 19.07 3.25
C GLN A 327 1.84 18.25 3.39
N GLN A 328 1.88 17.36 4.37
CA GLN A 328 0.85 16.41 4.78
C GLN A 328 -0.45 17.08 5.32
N SER A 329 -0.58 18.40 5.22
CA SER A 329 -1.67 19.21 5.79
C SER A 329 -2.93 19.27 4.92
N ASP A 330 -2.87 18.86 3.66
CA ASP A 330 -4.00 19.04 2.73
C ASP A 330 -5.00 17.89 2.72
N LEU A 331 -4.77 16.85 3.53
CA LEU A 331 -5.74 15.76 3.66
C LEU A 331 -6.86 16.09 4.65
N PHE A 332 -6.61 16.81 5.76
CA PHE A 332 -7.64 17.11 6.77
C PHE A 332 -7.38 18.45 7.46
N GLY A 333 -7.85 19.55 6.86
CA GLY A 333 -7.79 20.86 7.49
C GLY A 333 -8.68 20.96 8.73
N MET A 334 -8.10 20.92 9.92
CA MET A 334 -8.58 21.64 11.11
C MET A 334 -7.42 22.02 12.04
N PRO A 335 -7.40 23.25 12.60
CA PRO A 335 -6.40 23.69 13.57
C PRO A 335 -6.65 23.07 14.95
N SER A 336 -5.57 22.76 15.67
CA SER A 336 -5.63 22.22 17.03
C SER A 336 -6.27 23.24 17.99
N GLN A 337 -7.40 22.85 18.61
CA GLN A 337 -7.92 23.55 19.78
C GLN A 337 -7.74 22.70 21.02
N ARG A 338 -7.17 23.32 22.06
CA ARG A 338 -6.90 22.74 23.38
C ARG A 338 -8.20 22.24 24.02
N LEU A 339 -8.20 20.97 24.43
CA LEU A 339 -9.26 20.35 25.22
C LEU A 339 -9.26 20.92 26.65
N LEU A 340 -10.41 21.42 27.10
CA LEU A 340 -10.71 21.71 28.51
C LEU A 340 -11.49 20.52 29.11
N PRO A 341 -11.36 20.24 30.42
CA PRO A 341 -11.93 19.03 31.02
C PRO A 341 -13.45 19.11 31.13
N ARG A 342 -14.15 18.04 30.73
CA ARG A 342 -15.62 17.92 30.76
C ARG A 342 -16.09 17.42 32.13
N ALA A 343 -17.14 18.06 32.66
CA ALA A 343 -17.82 17.66 33.88
C ALA A 343 -18.68 16.40 33.68
N ILE A 344 -18.76 15.59 34.74
CA ILE A 344 -19.53 14.34 34.84
C ILE A 344 -21.02 14.69 35.04
N HIS A 345 -21.91 14.10 34.26
CA HIS A 345 -23.37 14.31 34.36
C HIS A 345 -24.08 13.01 34.77
N GLU A 346 -24.89 13.06 35.82
CA GLU A 346 -25.79 11.99 36.28
C GLU A 346 -27.09 11.90 35.44
N PRO A 347 -27.79 10.75 35.44
CA PRO A 347 -28.87 10.46 34.49
C PRO A 347 -30.26 10.83 35.02
N ALA A 348 -31.15 11.26 34.12
CA ALA A 348 -32.58 11.35 34.38
C ALA A 348 -33.38 10.64 33.28
N SER A 349 -34.32 9.81 33.72
CA SER A 349 -35.18 8.91 32.96
C SER A 349 -36.44 9.58 32.41
N ALA A 350 -36.76 9.34 31.13
CA ALA A 350 -38.09 9.38 30.53
C ALA A 350 -38.06 8.63 29.18
N PRO A 351 -39.18 8.01 28.71
CA PRO A 351 -39.17 7.10 27.57
C PRO A 351 -38.87 7.87 26.28
N ARG A 352 -37.81 7.47 25.58
CA ARG A 352 -37.29 8.12 24.37
C ARG A 352 -37.88 7.46 23.13
N ASP A 353 -38.32 8.31 22.22
CA ASP A 353 -38.76 7.98 20.87
C ASP A 353 -37.59 7.34 20.09
N GLU A 354 -37.65 6.04 19.78
CA GLU A 354 -36.49 5.22 19.37
C GLU A 354 -35.78 5.71 18.09
N ASN A 355 -36.42 6.55 17.27
CA ASN A 355 -35.86 7.02 16.00
C ASN A 355 -35.30 8.46 16.02
N ALA A 356 -35.59 9.27 17.05
CA ALA A 356 -35.11 10.66 17.11
C ALA A 356 -33.74 10.82 17.78
N ASP A 357 -33.26 9.79 18.48
CA ASP A 357 -32.17 9.91 19.47
C ASP A 357 -30.82 9.30 19.02
N LEU A 358 -30.74 8.77 17.79
CA LEU A 358 -29.51 8.16 17.26
C LEU A 358 -28.47 9.20 16.81
N GLY A 359 -28.85 10.49 16.74
CA GLY A 359 -28.00 11.61 16.33
C GLY A 359 -27.41 11.47 14.92
N LEU A 360 -28.10 10.74 14.04
CA LEU A 360 -27.78 10.56 12.63
C LEU A 360 -28.37 11.71 11.81
N ASN A 361 -27.66 12.14 10.77
CA ASN A 361 -28.24 13.07 9.80
C ASN A 361 -29.19 12.33 8.82
N ALA A 362 -29.92 13.07 7.99
CA ALA A 362 -30.93 12.50 7.09
C ALA A 362 -30.35 11.48 6.09
N GLU A 363 -29.14 11.73 5.55
CA GLU A 363 -28.48 10.82 4.61
C GLU A 363 -28.02 9.54 5.32
N GLN A 364 -27.49 9.66 6.53
CA GLN A 364 -27.07 8.51 7.35
C GLN A 364 -28.27 7.67 7.76
N LEU A 365 -29.39 8.28 8.15
CA LEU A 365 -30.62 7.57 8.48
C LEU A 365 -31.19 6.83 7.26
N ALA A 366 -31.21 7.47 6.09
CA ALA A 366 -31.61 6.83 4.85
C ALA A 366 -30.70 5.64 4.50
N ALA A 367 -29.39 5.79 4.70
CA ALA A 367 -28.43 4.71 4.53
C ALA A 367 -28.63 3.56 5.52
N VAL A 368 -29.06 3.82 6.76
CA VAL A 368 -29.40 2.79 7.76
C VAL A 368 -30.66 2.03 7.37
N GLN A 369 -31.69 2.74 6.90
CA GLN A 369 -33.02 2.19 6.63
C GLN A 369 -33.18 1.48 5.27
N LEU A 370 -32.23 1.63 4.34
CA LEU A 370 -32.33 1.00 3.02
C LEU A 370 -32.05 -0.50 3.09
N LEU A 371 -33.07 -1.36 3.20
CA LEU A 371 -32.87 -2.81 3.37
C LEU A 371 -32.85 -3.62 2.07
N ASP A 372 -33.52 -3.12 1.02
CA ASP A 372 -33.90 -3.93 -0.14
C ASP A 372 -32.97 -3.80 -1.36
N ALA A 373 -31.80 -3.16 -1.20
CA ALA A 373 -30.86 -2.96 -2.30
C ALA A 373 -29.40 -2.82 -1.83
N PRO A 374 -28.41 -3.19 -2.68
CA PRO A 374 -27.01 -2.85 -2.46
C PRO A 374 -26.82 -1.34 -2.36
N LEU A 375 -26.09 -0.89 -1.34
CA LEU A 375 -25.84 0.52 -1.06
C LEU A 375 -24.36 0.84 -1.20
N ILE A 376 -24.04 1.91 -1.94
CA ILE A 376 -22.70 2.51 -1.95
C ILE A 376 -22.76 3.80 -1.13
N ILE A 377 -21.99 3.85 -0.04
CA ILE A 377 -21.84 5.05 0.78
C ILE A 377 -20.56 5.78 0.37
N VAL A 378 -20.71 6.89 -0.35
CA VAL A 378 -19.60 7.79 -0.66
C VAL A 378 -19.52 8.85 0.41
N ALA A 379 -18.45 8.82 1.21
CA ALA A 379 -18.35 9.71 2.36
C ALA A 379 -16.92 10.18 2.58
N GLY A 380 -16.78 11.49 2.80
CA GLY A 380 -15.51 12.13 3.15
C GLY A 380 -14.99 11.67 4.51
N PRO A 381 -13.75 11.99 4.86
CA PRO A 381 -13.23 11.66 6.18
C PRO A 381 -13.89 12.51 7.28
N GLY A 382 -14.10 11.91 8.46
CA GLY A 382 -14.79 12.57 9.57
C GLY A 382 -16.31 12.70 9.42
N THR A 383 -16.92 12.32 8.28
CA THR A 383 -18.38 12.46 8.06
C THR A 383 -19.22 11.38 8.74
N GLY A 384 -18.63 10.52 9.57
CA GLY A 384 -19.34 9.52 10.36
C GLY A 384 -19.64 8.19 9.64
N LYS A 385 -18.83 7.78 8.65
CA LYS A 385 -18.96 6.47 7.96
C LYS A 385 -19.17 5.30 8.92
N THR A 386 -18.26 5.14 9.88
CA THR A 386 -18.31 4.06 10.88
C THR A 386 -19.61 4.12 11.66
N ARG A 387 -20.01 5.31 12.10
CA ARG A 387 -21.27 5.52 12.81
C ARG A 387 -22.47 5.04 11.98
N THR A 388 -22.56 5.46 10.72
CA THR A 388 -23.63 5.01 9.81
C THR A 388 -23.66 3.49 9.67
N LEU A 389 -22.50 2.86 9.46
CA LEU A 389 -22.40 1.41 9.30
C LEU A 389 -22.77 0.66 10.59
N THR A 390 -22.30 1.12 11.77
CA THR A 390 -22.64 0.50 13.05
C THR A 390 -24.13 0.59 13.35
N HIS A 391 -24.76 1.75 13.12
CA HIS A 391 -26.21 1.88 13.28
C HIS A 391 -26.99 1.03 12.28
N ARG A 392 -26.46 0.86 11.06
CA ARG A 392 -27.07 -0.02 10.05
C ARG A 392 -26.99 -1.48 10.48
N ILE A 393 -25.83 -1.94 10.95
CA ILE A 393 -25.65 -3.30 11.47
C ILE A 393 -26.58 -3.55 12.66
N ALA A 394 -26.77 -2.57 13.54
CA ALA A 394 -27.69 -2.69 14.67
C ALA A 394 -29.19 -2.65 14.26
N HIS A 395 -29.49 -2.16 13.06
CA HIS A 395 -30.86 -2.06 12.53
C HIS A 395 -31.27 -3.31 11.72
N LEU A 396 -30.30 -3.96 11.07
CA LEU A 396 -30.43 -5.25 10.40
C LEU A 396 -30.60 -6.37 11.45
#